data_AF-B3S3E3-F1
#
_entry.id   AF-B3S3E3-F1
#
_cell.length_a   1.000
_cell.length_b   1.000
_cell.length_c   1.000
_cell.angle_alpha   90.00
_cell.angle_beta   90.00
_cell.angle_gamma   90.00
#
_symmetry.space_group_name_H-M   'P 1'
#
loop_
_entity.id
_entity.type
_entity.pdbx_description
1 polymer ?
#
loop_
_entity_poly.entity_id
_entity_poly.type
_entity_poly.pdbx_seq_one_letter_code
_entity_poly.pdbx_strand_id
1 'polypeptide(L)'
;MGVFAILCNLVVLLYRWNVKIEQKSVPSFLILNLAFADFMMGVYLISIGIADRYMQGRYAKEEKTWLHSPYCKICGIISSISSEMSVFTLLNMTIDRYLWIVYPFSINKLGIRKAKFIMFCAWPTTLLIFLAPAFSQLMPYFSGFYSSSSVCLPFSLSPARNTAWLYTLCLFIFCNTVIFIIILTLYLNMFIVIKRTNQAVQSTDALNQRRIMIQMMLIVFTDLACWLPAIVLAILTFFGVNIGARTFSYYAVLGLPINSAINPILYTATTKSFKERLMR
;
A
#
# COMPACT_ATOMS: atom_id res chain seq x y z
N MET A 1 8.75 -12.91 5.77
CA MET A 1 8.01 -11.66 5.54
C MET A 1 6.51 -11.88 5.42
N GLY A 2 6.01 -12.68 4.44
CA GLY A 2 4.57 -12.90 4.26
C GLY A 2 3.81 -13.38 5.51
N VAL A 3 4.33 -14.40 6.20
CA VAL A 3 3.75 -14.90 7.47
C VAL A 3 3.63 -13.78 8.52
N PHE A 4 4.68 -12.98 8.68
CA PHE A 4 4.69 -11.87 9.64
C PHE A 4 3.66 -10.81 9.27
N ALA A 5 3.59 -10.42 7.99
CA ALA A 5 2.59 -9.48 7.50
C ALA A 5 1.16 -9.98 7.75
N ILE A 6 0.86 -11.25 7.49
CA ILE A 6 -0.45 -11.84 7.78
C ILE A 6 -0.77 -11.78 9.27
N LEU A 7 0.11 -12.31 10.12
CA LEU A 7 -0.16 -12.42 11.56
C LEU A 7 -0.36 -11.04 12.20
N CYS A 8 0.54 -10.09 11.92
CA CYS A 8 0.47 -8.76 12.51
C CYS A 8 -0.75 -7.98 12.02
N ASN A 9 -1.07 -8.02 10.73
CA ASN A 9 -2.25 -7.35 10.20
C ASN A 9 -3.55 -8.01 10.68
N LEU A 10 -3.58 -9.35 10.82
CA LEU A 10 -4.72 -10.07 11.38
C LEU A 10 -4.98 -9.65 12.84
N VAL A 11 -3.93 -9.54 13.66
CA VAL A 11 -4.06 -9.03 15.04
C VAL A 11 -4.63 -7.61 15.05
N VAL A 12 -4.15 -6.72 14.17
CA VAL A 12 -4.68 -5.35 14.05
C VAL A 12 -6.16 -5.35 13.64
N LEU A 13 -6.53 -6.20 12.67
CA LEU A 13 -7.91 -6.35 12.22
C LEU A 13 -8.81 -6.81 13.36
N LEU A 14 -8.46 -7.88 14.06
CA LEU A 14 -9.24 -8.41 15.18
C LEU A 14 -9.34 -7.41 16.33
N TYR A 15 -8.22 -6.82 16.75
CA TYR A 15 -8.20 -5.86 17.85
C TYR A 15 -9.05 -4.62 17.53
N ARG A 16 -8.83 -3.99 16.36
CA ARG A 16 -9.53 -2.76 15.99
C ARG A 16 -10.97 -3.01 15.55
N TRP A 17 -11.34 -4.20 15.10
CA TRP A 17 -12.73 -4.54 14.84
C TRP A 17 -13.56 -4.46 16.12
N ASN A 18 -13.06 -5.06 17.20
CA ASN A 18 -13.70 -5.01 18.51
C ASN A 18 -13.80 -3.57 19.06
N VAL A 19 -12.73 -2.78 18.96
CA VAL A 19 -12.72 -1.37 19.44
C VAL A 19 -13.56 -0.43 18.54
N LYS A 20 -13.62 -0.67 17.23
CA LYS A 20 -14.39 0.15 16.27
C LYS A 20 -15.88 0.08 16.55
N ILE A 21 -16.38 -1.05 17.01
CA ILE A 21 -17.79 -1.22 17.42
C ILE A 21 -18.14 -0.19 18.50
N GLU A 22 -17.19 0.13 19.38
CA GLU A 22 -17.38 1.06 20.50
C GLU A 22 -17.18 2.54 20.10
N GLN A 23 -16.17 2.88 19.29
CA GLN A 23 -15.74 4.28 19.11
C GLN A 23 -16.06 4.93 17.74
N LYS A 24 -16.48 4.17 16.72
CA LYS A 24 -16.86 4.65 15.35
C LYS A 24 -15.98 5.77 14.75
N SER A 25 -14.66 5.74 14.97
CA SER A 25 -13.75 6.80 14.50
C SER A 25 -13.23 6.57 13.07
N VAL A 26 -13.09 7.64 12.28
CA VAL A 26 -12.53 7.62 10.92
C VAL A 26 -11.10 7.06 10.89
N PRO A 27 -10.18 7.48 11.79
CA PRO A 27 -8.83 6.92 11.83
C PRO A 27 -8.82 5.41 12.06
N SER A 28 -9.65 4.89 12.97
CA SER A 28 -9.72 3.44 13.20
C SER A 28 -10.29 2.70 12.01
N PHE A 29 -11.24 3.30 11.28
CA PHE A 29 -11.78 2.72 10.05
C PHE A 29 -10.73 2.67 8.92
N LEU A 30 -9.95 3.73 8.73
CA LEU A 30 -8.90 3.76 7.70
C LEU A 30 -7.76 2.80 8.03
N ILE A 31 -7.34 2.69 9.30
CA ILE A 31 -6.34 1.69 9.71
C ILE A 31 -6.82 0.25 9.44
N LEU A 32 -8.11 -0.04 9.61
CA LEU A 32 -8.66 -1.36 9.25
C LEU A 32 -8.60 -1.63 7.74
N ASN A 33 -8.88 -0.62 6.91
CA ASN A 33 -8.76 -0.79 5.45
C ASN A 33 -7.30 -1.02 5.05
N LEU A 34 -6.37 -0.27 5.66
CA LEU A 34 -4.94 -0.41 5.41
C LEU A 34 -4.43 -1.79 5.86
N ALA A 35 -4.81 -2.23 7.06
CA ALA A 35 -4.46 -3.57 7.55
C ALA A 35 -5.06 -4.70 6.69
N PHE A 36 -6.26 -4.51 6.13
CA PHE A 36 -6.86 -5.47 5.21
C PHE A 36 -6.11 -5.52 3.87
N ALA A 37 -5.73 -4.37 3.32
CA ALA A 37 -4.86 -4.32 2.14
C ALA A 37 -3.51 -5.01 2.44
N ASP A 38 -2.81 -4.63 3.50
CA ASP A 38 -1.53 -5.24 3.88
C ASP A 38 -1.62 -6.76 4.16
N PHE A 39 -2.75 -7.24 4.68
CA PHE A 39 -3.03 -8.67 4.82
C PHE A 39 -3.08 -9.36 3.45
N MET A 40 -3.72 -8.75 2.44
CA MET A 40 -3.73 -9.27 1.07
C MET A 40 -2.32 -9.36 0.48
N MET A 41 -1.45 -8.37 0.73
CA MET A 41 -0.03 -8.45 0.36
C MET A 41 0.65 -9.67 1.02
N GLY A 42 0.37 -9.91 2.30
CA GLY A 42 0.85 -11.09 3.01
C GLY A 42 0.43 -12.41 2.37
N VAL A 43 -0.84 -12.53 1.95
CA VAL A 43 -1.37 -13.69 1.21
C VAL A 43 -0.63 -13.87 -0.12
N TYR A 44 -0.45 -12.79 -0.88
CA TYR A 44 0.34 -12.83 -2.12
C TYR A 44 1.77 -13.36 -1.89
N LEU A 45 2.47 -12.84 -0.88
CA LEU A 45 3.85 -13.26 -0.57
C LEU A 45 3.94 -14.75 -0.19
N ILE A 46 2.97 -15.26 0.55
CA ILE A 46 2.93 -16.69 0.88
C ILE A 46 2.67 -17.52 -0.38
N SER A 47 1.73 -17.11 -1.23
CA SER A 47 1.43 -17.80 -2.50
C SER A 47 2.66 -17.88 -3.40
N ILE A 48 3.41 -16.79 -3.57
CA ILE A 48 4.67 -16.79 -4.33
C ILE A 48 5.72 -17.67 -3.66
N GLY A 49 5.84 -17.64 -2.32
CA GLY A 49 6.77 -18.51 -1.59
C GLY A 49 6.46 -20.00 -1.74
N ILE A 50 5.19 -20.38 -1.78
CA ILE A 50 4.76 -21.76 -2.04
C ILE A 50 5.08 -22.16 -3.49
N ALA A 51 4.80 -21.27 -4.45
CA ALA A 51 5.10 -21.50 -5.86
C ALA A 51 6.60 -21.67 -6.13
N ASP A 52 7.44 -20.81 -5.51
CA ASP A 52 8.90 -20.89 -5.58
C ASP A 52 9.43 -22.24 -5.06
N ARG A 53 8.92 -22.70 -3.91
CA ARG A 53 9.26 -24.01 -3.35
C ARG A 53 8.83 -25.17 -4.23
N TYR A 54 7.64 -25.09 -4.84
CA TYR A 54 7.15 -26.11 -5.75
C TYR A 54 7.96 -26.19 -7.05
N MET A 55 8.45 -25.05 -7.55
CA MET A 55 9.24 -24.97 -8.79
C MET A 55 10.75 -25.20 -8.58
N GLN A 56 11.20 -25.41 -7.34
CA GLN A 56 12.62 -25.63 -7.04
C GLN A 56 13.16 -26.84 -7.82
N GLY A 57 14.19 -26.61 -8.66
CA GLY A 57 14.77 -27.63 -9.55
C GLY A 57 13.93 -27.98 -10.80
N ARG A 58 12.75 -27.39 -10.98
CA ARG A 58 11.84 -27.61 -12.13
C ARG A 58 11.48 -26.34 -12.90
N TYR A 59 11.97 -25.18 -12.46
CA TYR A 59 11.62 -23.87 -13.01
C TYR A 59 11.75 -23.79 -14.54
N ALA A 60 12.86 -24.30 -15.12
CA ALA A 60 13.08 -24.27 -16.56
C ALA A 60 12.03 -25.06 -17.38
N LYS A 61 11.32 -26.01 -16.77
CA LYS A 61 10.25 -26.79 -17.41
C LYS A 61 8.86 -26.22 -17.16
N GLU A 62 8.63 -25.68 -15.95
CA GLU A 62 7.29 -25.29 -15.48
C GLU A 62 7.00 -23.78 -15.54
N GLU A 63 8.00 -22.94 -15.84
CA GLU A 63 7.87 -21.48 -15.86
C GLU A 63 6.71 -21.01 -16.75
N LYS A 64 6.63 -21.53 -17.99
CA LYS A 64 5.57 -21.13 -18.92
C LYS A 64 4.18 -21.50 -18.40
N THR A 65 4.04 -22.69 -17.81
CA THR A 65 2.79 -23.19 -17.23
C THR A 65 2.36 -22.30 -16.06
N TRP A 66 3.28 -21.96 -15.16
CA TRP A 66 3.03 -21.09 -14.02
C TRP A 66 2.59 -19.69 -14.45
N LEU A 67 3.38 -19.05 -15.32
CA LEU A 67 3.15 -17.66 -15.73
C LEU A 67 1.80 -17.47 -16.43
N HIS A 68 1.33 -18.47 -17.17
CA HIS A 68 0.03 -18.43 -17.86
C HIS A 68 -1.12 -18.99 -17.02
N SER A 69 -0.84 -19.53 -15.83
CA SER A 69 -1.85 -20.11 -14.96
C SER A 69 -2.79 -19.05 -14.37
N PRO A 70 -4.04 -19.42 -14.04
CA PRO A 70 -4.94 -18.54 -13.31
C PRO A 70 -4.38 -18.16 -11.93
N TYR A 71 -3.58 -19.01 -11.29
CA TYR A 71 -2.98 -18.75 -9.99
C TYR A 71 -2.02 -17.55 -10.01
N CYS A 72 -1.17 -17.47 -11.04
CA CYS A 72 -0.25 -16.34 -11.21
C CYS A 72 -1.03 -15.04 -11.43
N LYS A 73 -2.07 -15.07 -12.28
CA LYS A 73 -2.96 -13.91 -12.50
C LYS A 73 -3.64 -13.46 -11.20
N ILE A 74 -4.18 -14.39 -10.41
CA ILE A 74 -4.80 -14.08 -9.11
C ILE A 74 -3.78 -13.44 -8.16
N CYS A 75 -2.55 -13.95 -8.09
CA CYS A 75 -1.47 -13.37 -7.28
C CYS A 75 -1.17 -11.92 -7.71
N GLY A 76 -1.06 -11.68 -9.02
CA GLY A 76 -0.85 -10.36 -9.59
C GLY A 76 -1.97 -9.39 -9.24
N ILE A 77 -3.24 -9.80 -9.37
CA ILE A 77 -4.40 -8.99 -9.01
C ILE A 77 -4.40 -8.65 -7.52
N ILE A 78 -4.21 -9.65 -6.64
CA ILE A 78 -4.18 -9.46 -5.18
C ILE A 78 -3.08 -8.46 -4.79
N SER A 79 -1.86 -8.64 -5.30
CA SER A 79 -0.74 -7.74 -5.00
C SER A 79 -1.01 -6.31 -5.48
N SER A 80 -1.61 -6.15 -6.66
CA SER A 80 -1.87 -4.84 -7.27
C SER A 80 -2.96 -4.07 -6.51
N ILE A 81 -4.10 -4.72 -6.23
CA ILE A 81 -5.19 -4.13 -5.42
C ILE A 81 -4.67 -3.78 -4.03
N SER A 82 -3.94 -4.70 -3.39
CA SER A 82 -3.35 -4.47 -2.07
C SER A 82 -2.46 -3.24 -2.05
N SER A 83 -1.59 -3.09 -3.06
CA SER A 83 -0.63 -2.00 -3.10
C SER A 83 -1.32 -0.65 -3.31
N GLU A 84 -2.22 -0.56 -4.29
CA GLU A 84 -2.91 0.69 -4.63
C GLU A 84 -3.92 1.12 -3.54
N MET A 85 -4.65 0.17 -2.97
CA MET A 85 -5.55 0.46 -1.86
C MET A 85 -4.81 0.96 -0.63
N SER A 86 -3.56 0.53 -0.41
CA SER A 86 -2.73 1.03 0.69
C SER A 86 -2.37 2.50 0.48
N VAL A 87 -1.82 2.86 -0.68
CA VAL A 87 -1.45 4.25 -1.01
C VAL A 87 -2.69 5.17 -0.97
N PHE A 88 -3.82 4.73 -1.53
CA PHE A 88 -5.06 5.49 -1.48
C PHE A 88 -5.60 5.67 -0.04
N THR A 89 -5.46 4.65 0.81
CA THR A 89 -5.84 4.74 2.22
C THR A 89 -4.93 5.71 2.98
N LEU A 90 -3.63 5.72 2.70
CA LEU A 90 -2.67 6.66 3.29
C LEU A 90 -2.97 8.12 2.93
N LEU A 91 -3.39 8.38 1.69
CA LEU A 91 -3.87 9.70 1.28
C LEU A 91 -5.08 10.13 2.14
N ASN A 92 -6.08 9.26 2.28
CA ASN A 92 -7.27 9.55 3.09
C ASN A 92 -6.94 9.74 4.58
N MET A 93 -6.01 8.97 5.13
CA MET A 93 -5.52 9.16 6.49
C MET A 93 -4.83 10.52 6.65
N THR A 94 -4.04 10.92 5.66
CA THR A 94 -3.36 12.22 5.66
C THR A 94 -4.36 13.37 5.56
N ILE A 95 -5.37 13.26 4.68
CA ILE A 95 -6.43 14.27 4.54
C ILE A 95 -7.24 14.42 5.83
N ASP A 96 -7.64 13.30 6.45
CA ASP A 96 -8.35 13.33 7.74
C ASP A 96 -7.56 14.14 8.78
N ARG A 97 -6.26 13.85 8.92
CA ARG A 97 -5.39 14.55 9.86
C ARG A 97 -5.20 16.01 9.52
N TYR A 98 -4.98 16.30 8.25
CA TYR A 98 -4.81 17.64 7.74
C TYR A 98 -6.01 18.51 8.09
N LEU A 99 -7.23 18.01 7.86
CA LEU A 99 -8.46 18.73 8.19
C LEU A 99 -8.60 18.99 9.69
N TRP A 100 -8.19 18.06 10.54
CA TRP A 100 -8.22 18.23 12.00
C TRP A 100 -7.19 19.24 12.52
N ILE A 101 -5.97 19.23 11.98
CA ILE A 101 -4.86 20.06 12.46
C ILE A 101 -4.92 21.48 11.90
N VAL A 102 -5.10 21.62 10.58
CA VAL A 102 -5.00 22.92 9.91
C VAL A 102 -6.29 23.73 10.04
N TYR A 103 -7.44 23.05 10.11
CA TYR A 103 -8.75 23.71 10.18
C TYR A 103 -9.55 23.28 11.40
N PRO A 104 -9.07 23.45 12.65
CA PRO A 104 -9.67 22.88 13.86
C PRO A 104 -11.16 23.19 14.01
N PHE A 105 -11.61 24.40 13.64
CA PHE A 105 -13.01 24.86 13.75
C PHE A 105 -13.86 24.63 12.49
N SER A 106 -13.32 24.00 11.44
CA SER A 106 -14.09 23.72 10.23
C SER A 106 -15.12 22.62 10.44
N ILE A 107 -16.34 22.87 9.95
CA ILE A 107 -17.45 21.91 9.92
C ILE A 107 -17.21 20.80 8.87
N ASN A 108 -16.37 21.07 7.87
CA ASN A 108 -16.08 20.18 6.75
C ASN A 108 -14.99 19.14 7.07
N LYS A 109 -15.13 18.42 8.18
CA LYS A 109 -14.26 17.27 8.50
C LYS A 109 -14.62 16.05 7.66
N LEU A 110 -13.66 15.14 7.51
CA LEU A 110 -13.94 13.81 6.97
C LEU A 110 -14.78 13.04 7.99
N GLY A 111 -16.08 12.90 7.73
CA GLY A 111 -16.98 12.12 8.58
C GLY A 111 -16.94 10.62 8.24
N ILE A 112 -17.31 9.77 9.20
CA ILE A 112 -17.29 8.30 9.03
C ILE A 112 -18.15 7.81 7.85
N ARG A 113 -19.30 8.48 7.58
CA ARG A 113 -20.15 8.15 6.43
C ARG A 113 -19.44 8.44 5.11
N LYS A 114 -18.79 9.60 4.99
CA LYS A 114 -18.00 9.98 3.81
C LYS A 114 -16.82 9.04 3.61
N ALA A 115 -16.06 8.76 4.67
CA ALA A 115 -14.93 7.83 4.61
C ALA A 115 -15.37 6.43 4.17
N LYS A 116 -16.48 5.89 4.71
CA LYS A 116 -17.04 4.60 4.27
C LYS A 116 -17.43 4.61 2.81
N PHE A 117 -18.10 5.66 2.35
CA PHE A 117 -18.49 5.79 0.95
C PHE A 117 -17.27 5.84 0.02
N ILE A 118 -16.26 6.67 0.34
CA ILE A 118 -15.02 6.77 -0.42
C ILE A 118 -14.33 5.40 -0.55
N MET A 119 -14.15 4.69 0.57
CA MET A 119 -13.52 3.37 0.54
C MET A 119 -14.39 2.33 -0.18
N PHE A 120 -15.71 2.37 0.02
CA PHE A 120 -16.65 1.47 -0.64
C PHE A 120 -16.65 1.61 -2.16
N CYS A 121 -16.43 2.83 -2.69
CA CYS A 121 -16.25 3.03 -4.12
C CYS A 121 -14.84 2.63 -4.60
N ALA A 122 -13.80 2.92 -3.80
CA ALA A 122 -12.41 2.65 -4.17
C ALA A 122 -12.10 1.15 -4.35
N TRP A 123 -12.67 0.28 -3.50
CA TRP A 123 -12.46 -1.17 -3.57
C TRP A 123 -12.93 -1.78 -4.91
N PRO A 124 -14.19 -1.60 -5.36
CA PRO A 124 -14.62 -2.02 -6.68
C PRO A 124 -13.84 -1.37 -7.82
N THR A 125 -13.52 -0.07 -7.72
CA THR A 125 -12.78 0.62 -8.79
C THR A 125 -11.39 0.02 -8.98
N THR A 126 -10.64 -0.20 -7.91
CA THR A 126 -9.31 -0.84 -7.99
C THR A 126 -9.43 -2.28 -8.46
N LEU A 127 -10.44 -3.03 -7.99
CA LEU A 127 -10.70 -4.38 -8.49
C LEU A 127 -10.97 -4.38 -9.99
N LEU A 128 -11.82 -3.51 -10.51
CA LEU A 128 -12.14 -3.43 -11.94
C LEU A 128 -10.91 -3.09 -12.78
N ILE A 129 -10.10 -2.13 -12.33
CA ILE A 129 -8.84 -1.73 -12.97
C ILE A 129 -7.92 -2.95 -13.09
N PHE A 130 -7.63 -3.65 -12.00
CA PHE A 130 -6.67 -4.76 -12.03
C PHE A 130 -7.25 -6.10 -12.52
N LEU A 131 -8.57 -6.25 -12.53
CA LEU A 131 -9.22 -7.42 -13.11
C LEU A 131 -9.23 -7.36 -14.64
N ALA A 132 -9.31 -6.17 -15.24
CA ALA A 132 -9.36 -6.04 -16.71
C ALA A 132 -8.19 -6.73 -17.44
N PRO A 133 -6.91 -6.59 -17.01
CA PRO A 133 -5.79 -7.31 -17.61
C PRO A 133 -5.84 -8.84 -17.49
N ALA A 134 -6.65 -9.40 -16.59
CA ALA A 134 -6.78 -10.85 -16.45
C ALA A 134 -7.43 -11.50 -17.69
N PHE A 135 -8.26 -10.74 -18.40
CA PHE A 135 -8.95 -11.10 -19.63
C PHE A 135 -8.11 -10.83 -20.90
N SER A 136 -6.79 -11.06 -20.81
CA SER A 136 -5.84 -10.87 -21.91
C SER A 136 -6.17 -11.66 -23.19
N GLN A 137 -7.01 -12.70 -23.09
CA GLN A 137 -7.51 -13.47 -24.24
C GLN A 137 -8.52 -12.68 -25.08
N LEU A 138 -9.30 -11.80 -24.45
CA LEU A 138 -10.28 -10.92 -25.11
C LEU A 138 -9.64 -9.59 -25.54
N MET A 139 -8.60 -9.16 -24.81
CA MET A 139 -7.91 -7.88 -25.00
C MET A 139 -6.41 -8.11 -25.21
N PRO A 140 -5.94 -8.28 -26.47
CA PRO A 140 -4.54 -8.56 -26.79
C PRO A 140 -3.55 -7.52 -26.24
N TYR A 141 -4.01 -6.28 -26.00
CA TYR A 141 -3.24 -5.22 -25.36
C TYR A 141 -2.65 -5.65 -24.01
N PHE A 142 -3.38 -6.46 -23.23
CA PHE A 142 -2.95 -6.98 -21.92
C PHE A 142 -2.27 -8.34 -22.00
N SER A 143 -1.91 -8.81 -23.20
CA SER A 143 -1.15 -10.05 -23.36
C SER A 143 0.14 -9.95 -22.58
N GLY A 144 0.39 -10.93 -21.72
CA GLY A 144 1.60 -10.96 -20.93
C GLY A 144 1.60 -10.11 -19.64
N PHE A 145 0.52 -9.39 -19.31
CA PHE A 145 0.51 -8.38 -18.23
C PHE A 145 1.01 -8.93 -16.88
N TYR A 146 0.35 -9.98 -16.37
CA TYR A 146 0.77 -10.63 -15.11
C TYR A 146 1.88 -11.65 -15.30
N SER A 147 2.17 -12.11 -16.53
CA SER A 147 3.23 -13.09 -16.80
C SER A 147 4.58 -12.47 -17.15
N SER A 148 4.73 -11.15 -16.99
CA SER A 148 5.96 -10.41 -17.32
C SER A 148 7.10 -10.63 -16.32
N SER A 149 6.81 -11.22 -15.15
CA SER A 149 7.81 -11.55 -14.13
C SER A 149 7.49 -12.89 -13.47
N SER A 150 8.52 -13.58 -12.98
CA SER A 150 8.39 -14.87 -12.26
C SER A 150 7.53 -14.80 -11.00
N VAL A 151 7.33 -13.58 -10.50
CA VAL A 151 6.59 -13.26 -9.27
C VAL A 151 5.20 -12.68 -9.55
N CYS A 152 4.75 -12.77 -10.80
CA CYS A 152 3.40 -12.39 -11.21
C CYS A 152 3.04 -10.91 -11.04
N LEU A 153 4.04 -10.05 -10.84
CA LEU A 153 3.85 -8.61 -10.73
C LEU A 153 3.87 -7.96 -12.12
N PRO A 154 2.87 -7.12 -12.45
CA PRO A 154 2.72 -6.48 -13.76
C PRO A 154 3.58 -5.22 -13.85
N PHE A 155 4.86 -5.35 -13.54
CA PHE A 155 5.78 -4.22 -13.42
C PHE A 155 6.81 -4.26 -14.56
N SER A 156 6.29 -4.17 -15.78
CA SER A 156 7.06 -4.09 -17.02
C SER A 156 7.04 -2.65 -17.54
N LEU A 157 8.11 -1.90 -17.28
CA LEU A 157 8.22 -0.47 -17.61
C LEU A 157 8.76 -0.19 -19.02
N SER A 158 8.97 -1.23 -19.82
CA SER A 158 9.54 -1.11 -21.17
C SER A 158 8.55 -1.62 -22.22
N PRO A 159 8.32 -0.87 -23.31
CA PRO A 159 7.51 -1.31 -24.44
C PRO A 159 8.04 -2.60 -25.08
N ALA A 160 9.35 -2.84 -25.00
CA ALA A 160 9.97 -4.06 -25.51
C ALA A 160 9.60 -5.31 -24.69
N ARG A 161 9.12 -5.13 -23.44
CA ARG A 161 8.76 -6.24 -22.54
C ARG A 161 7.26 -6.49 -22.48
N ASN A 162 6.44 -5.45 -22.61
CA ASN A 162 4.98 -5.60 -22.54
C ASN A 162 4.26 -4.48 -23.31
N THR A 163 3.22 -4.82 -24.06
CA THR A 163 2.37 -3.87 -24.79
C THR A 163 1.60 -2.92 -23.86
N ALA A 164 1.23 -3.39 -22.66
CA ALA A 164 0.57 -2.63 -21.61
C ALA A 164 1.53 -1.90 -20.66
N TRP A 165 2.79 -1.65 -21.06
CA TRP A 165 3.76 -0.92 -20.25
C TRP A 165 3.26 0.47 -19.81
N LEU A 166 2.53 1.18 -20.69
CA LEU A 166 1.97 2.50 -20.39
C LEU A 166 0.91 2.42 -19.28
N TYR A 167 0.13 1.34 -19.26
CA TYR A 167 -0.87 1.09 -18.22
C TYR A 167 -0.19 0.90 -16.85
N THR A 168 0.87 0.08 -16.80
CA THR A 168 1.71 -0.10 -15.61
C THR A 168 2.34 1.21 -15.16
N LEU A 169 2.94 1.97 -16.08
CA LEU A 169 3.58 3.25 -15.79
C LEU A 169 2.57 4.24 -15.18
N CYS A 170 1.40 4.39 -15.80
CA CYS A 170 0.37 5.32 -15.34
C CYS A 170 -0.13 4.96 -13.94
N LEU A 171 -0.52 3.71 -13.70
CA LEU A 171 -1.12 3.32 -12.43
C LEU A 171 -0.11 3.23 -11.29
N PHE A 172 1.01 2.52 -11.49
CA PHE A 172 1.94 2.26 -10.39
C PHE A 172 2.96 3.38 -10.17
N ILE A 173 3.35 4.11 -11.22
CA ILE A 173 4.39 5.14 -11.10
C ILE A 173 3.76 6.53 -11.04
N PHE A 174 3.03 6.93 -12.09
CA PHE A 174 2.53 8.29 -12.20
C PHE A 174 1.49 8.61 -11.11
N CYS A 175 0.44 7.81 -10.96
CA CYS A 175 -0.60 8.04 -9.95
C CYS A 175 -0.02 8.02 -8.52
N ASN A 176 0.81 7.03 -8.19
CA ASN A 176 1.44 6.96 -6.86
C ASN A 176 2.37 8.14 -6.60
N THR A 177 3.17 8.58 -7.59
CA THR A 177 4.02 9.77 -7.45
C THR A 177 3.19 11.02 -7.18
N VAL A 178 2.08 11.22 -7.90
CA VAL A 178 1.16 12.34 -7.66
C VAL A 178 0.59 12.28 -6.26
N ILE A 179 0.15 11.11 -5.79
CA ILE A 179 -0.36 10.93 -4.43
C ILE A 179 0.71 11.26 -3.38
N PHE A 180 1.94 10.77 -3.56
CA PHE A 180 3.03 11.08 -2.64
C PHE A 180 3.35 12.57 -2.58
N ILE A 181 3.34 13.28 -3.71
CA ILE A 181 3.53 14.74 -3.75
C ILE A 181 2.43 15.46 -2.96
N ILE A 182 1.17 15.05 -3.13
CA ILE A 182 0.04 15.59 -2.37
C ILE A 182 0.26 15.34 -0.87
N ILE A 183 0.56 14.10 -0.49
CA ILE A 183 0.79 13.72 0.90
C ILE A 183 1.93 14.54 1.53
N LEU A 184 3.07 14.67 0.85
CA LEU A 184 4.22 15.46 1.31
C LEU A 184 3.83 16.93 1.52
N THR A 185 3.10 17.52 0.57
CA THR A 185 2.63 18.91 0.67
C THR A 185 1.71 19.11 1.88
N LEU A 186 0.78 18.17 2.12
CA LEU A 186 -0.10 18.21 3.28
C LEU A 186 0.68 18.10 4.60
N TYR A 187 1.69 17.22 4.68
CA TYR A 187 2.55 17.10 5.87
C TYR A 187 3.44 18.32 6.12
N LEU A 188 4.00 18.93 5.07
CA LEU A 188 4.77 20.17 5.19
C LEU A 188 3.90 21.28 5.77
N ASN A 189 2.67 21.43 5.27
CA ASN A 189 1.71 22.41 5.79
C ASN A 189 1.32 22.10 7.24
N MET A 190 1.02 20.85 7.59
CA MET A 190 0.75 20.44 8.98
C MET A 190 1.93 20.78 9.90
N PHE A 191 3.16 20.52 9.47
CA PHE A 191 4.37 20.81 10.25
C PHE A 191 4.53 22.31 10.50
N ILE A 192 4.30 23.14 9.49
CA ILE A 192 4.35 24.61 9.63
C ILE A 192 3.31 25.11 10.64
N VAL A 193 2.06 24.64 10.53
CA VAL A 193 0.97 25.02 11.45
C VAL A 193 1.33 24.61 12.88
N ILE A 194 1.75 23.37 13.09
CA ILE A 194 2.11 22.88 14.42
C ILE A 194 3.28 23.67 15.02
N LYS A 195 4.30 24.02 14.23
CA LYS A 195 5.43 24.81 14.72
C LYS A 195 4.98 26.20 15.18
N ARG A 196 4.03 26.81 14.46
CA ARG A 196 3.44 28.11 14.86
C ARG A 196 2.57 27.98 16.11
N THR A 197 1.76 26.92 16.23
CA THR A 197 0.83 26.74 17.36
C THR A 197 1.52 26.24 18.64
N ASN A 198 2.55 25.38 18.53
CA ASN A 198 3.32 24.89 19.70
C ASN A 198 4.15 25.98 20.39
N GLN A 199 4.48 27.08 19.70
CA GLN A 199 5.09 28.24 20.34
C GLN A 199 4.11 28.95 21.29
N ALA A 200 2.81 28.67 21.19
CA ALA A 200 1.77 29.33 21.98
C ALA A 200 1.18 28.45 23.12
N VAL A 201 1.22 27.11 23.04
CA VAL A 201 0.59 26.22 24.04
C VAL A 201 1.34 24.88 24.19
N GLN A 202 1.82 24.55 25.39
CA GLN A 202 2.41 23.23 25.74
C GLN A 202 1.45 22.41 26.62
N SER A 203 0.39 21.83 26.05
CA SER A 203 -0.52 20.92 26.76
C SER A 203 -0.22 19.44 26.46
N THR A 204 -0.62 18.55 27.37
CA THR A 204 -0.52 17.08 27.21
C THR A 204 -1.25 16.57 25.96
N ASP A 205 -2.36 17.19 25.60
CA ASP A 205 -3.12 16.86 24.39
C ASP A 205 -2.36 17.24 23.12
N ALA A 206 -1.68 18.40 23.10
CA ALA A 206 -0.84 18.82 21.98
C ALA A 206 0.32 17.83 21.74
N LEU A 207 0.93 17.31 22.82
CA LEU A 207 1.98 16.29 22.74
C LEU A 207 1.46 14.95 22.19
N ASN A 208 0.26 14.51 22.59
CA ASN A 208 -0.36 13.30 22.06
C ASN A 208 -0.70 13.44 20.56
N GLN A 209 -1.25 14.58 20.13
CA GLN A 209 -1.52 14.85 18.72
C GLN A 209 -0.25 14.84 17.87
N ARG A 210 0.83 15.46 18.38
CA ARG A 210 2.15 15.43 17.72
C ARG A 210 2.69 14.00 17.56
N ARG A 211 2.56 13.16 18.59
CA ARG A 211 2.98 11.75 18.54
C ARG A 211 2.20 10.95 17.48
N ILE A 212 0.88 11.10 17.45
CA ILE A 212 0.00 10.45 16.47
C ILE A 212 0.36 10.90 15.05
N MET A 213 0.67 12.18 14.85
CA MET A 213 1.11 12.69 13.55
C MET A 213 2.46 12.10 13.13
N ILE A 214 3.48 12.11 14.01
CA ILE A 214 4.80 11.54 13.70
C ILE A 214 4.66 10.06 13.32
N GLN A 215 3.80 9.33 14.01
CA GLN A 215 3.48 7.95 13.67
C GLN A 215 2.91 7.83 12.25
N MET A 216 1.90 8.63 11.89
CA MET A 216 1.30 8.61 10.54
C MET A 216 2.30 9.05 9.46
N MET A 217 3.17 9.98 9.80
CA MET A 217 4.27 10.42 8.95
C MET A 217 5.28 9.28 8.72
N LEU A 218 5.63 8.51 9.75
CA LEU A 218 6.51 7.34 9.61
C LEU A 218 5.90 6.28 8.69
N ILE A 219 4.59 6.01 8.80
CA ILE A 219 3.89 5.04 7.94
C ILE A 219 3.99 5.46 6.47
N VAL A 220 3.69 6.73 6.19
CA VAL A 220 3.80 7.29 4.84
C VAL A 220 5.23 7.26 4.32
N PHE A 221 6.21 7.62 5.15
CA PHE A 221 7.62 7.60 4.73
C PHE A 221 8.14 6.19 4.47
N THR A 222 7.73 5.21 5.27
CA THR A 222 8.09 3.81 5.00
C THR A 222 7.51 3.35 3.68
N ASP A 223 6.26 3.72 3.37
CA ASP A 223 5.63 3.40 2.09
C ASP A 223 6.34 4.08 0.90
N LEU A 224 6.59 5.39 0.98
CA LEU A 224 7.34 6.15 -0.03
C LEU A 224 8.73 5.55 -0.24
N ALA A 225 9.46 5.23 0.84
CA ALA A 225 10.78 4.62 0.75
C ALA A 225 10.75 3.25 0.04
N CYS A 226 9.67 2.49 0.23
CA CYS A 226 9.47 1.23 -0.48
C CYS A 226 9.21 1.46 -1.96
N TRP A 227 8.58 2.57 -2.37
CA TRP A 227 8.27 2.92 -3.77
C TRP A 227 9.39 3.66 -4.51
N LEU A 228 10.30 4.34 -3.80
CA LEU A 228 11.37 5.12 -4.42
C LEU A 228 12.22 4.31 -5.40
N PRO A 229 12.66 3.07 -5.11
CA PRO A 229 13.44 2.31 -6.08
C PRO A 229 12.61 1.97 -7.33
N ALA A 230 11.31 1.67 -7.22
CA ALA A 230 10.41 1.46 -8.36
C ALA A 230 10.39 2.68 -9.29
N ILE A 231 10.29 3.88 -8.71
CA ILE A 231 10.31 5.16 -9.45
C ILE A 231 11.66 5.34 -10.15
N VAL A 232 12.78 5.08 -9.45
CA VAL A 232 14.13 5.15 -10.03
C VAL A 232 14.30 4.16 -11.18
N LEU A 233 13.84 2.92 -11.02
CA LEU A 233 13.90 1.88 -12.07
C LEU A 233 13.06 2.26 -13.29
N ALA A 234 11.90 2.90 -13.09
CA ALA A 234 11.08 3.45 -14.18
C ALA A 234 11.82 4.53 -14.96
N ILE A 235 12.45 5.47 -14.27
CA ILE A 235 13.24 6.54 -14.89
C ILE A 235 14.43 5.96 -15.66
N LEU A 236 15.19 5.05 -15.05
CA LEU A 236 16.34 4.40 -15.70
C LEU A 236 15.92 3.62 -16.96
N THR A 237 14.81 2.87 -16.88
CA THR A 237 14.26 2.15 -18.04
C THR A 237 13.85 3.12 -19.15
N PHE A 238 13.27 4.26 -18.80
CA PHE A 238 12.89 5.31 -19.75
C PHE A 238 14.11 5.90 -20.48
N PHE A 239 15.24 6.06 -19.77
CA PHE A 239 16.51 6.48 -20.37
C PHE A 239 17.28 5.35 -21.10
N GLY A 240 16.65 4.18 -21.30
CA GLY A 240 17.24 3.08 -22.06
C GLY A 240 18.22 2.19 -21.29
N VAL A 241 18.30 2.32 -19.96
CA VAL A 241 19.14 1.46 -19.13
C VAL A 241 18.47 0.09 -18.96
N ASN A 242 19.15 -0.98 -19.38
CA ASN A 242 18.63 -2.34 -19.26
C ASN A 242 18.86 -2.90 -17.85
N ILE A 243 17.80 -2.92 -17.05
CA ILE A 243 17.81 -3.52 -15.71
C ILE A 243 17.59 -5.02 -15.81
N GLY A 244 18.50 -5.80 -15.24
CA GLY A 244 18.40 -7.26 -15.17
C GLY A 244 17.13 -7.72 -14.45
N ALA A 245 16.45 -8.73 -15.01
CA ALA A 245 15.21 -9.29 -14.45
C ALA A 245 15.35 -9.77 -13.00
N ARG A 246 16.54 -10.23 -12.60
CA ARG A 246 16.84 -10.68 -11.24
C ARG A 246 16.76 -9.55 -10.22
N THR A 247 17.38 -8.40 -10.49
CA THR A 247 17.33 -7.21 -9.63
C THR A 247 15.89 -6.73 -9.45
N PHE A 248 15.13 -6.78 -10.54
CA PHE A 248 13.73 -6.42 -10.55
C PHE A 248 12.90 -7.34 -9.63
N SER A 249 12.99 -8.67 -9.81
CA SER A 249 12.26 -9.63 -8.98
C SER A 249 12.63 -9.57 -7.50
N TYR A 250 13.91 -9.37 -7.15
CA TYR A 250 14.31 -9.21 -5.75
C TYR A 250 13.65 -8.01 -5.08
N TYR A 251 13.67 -6.85 -5.75
CA TYR A 251 13.04 -5.65 -5.23
C TYR A 251 11.51 -5.79 -5.17
N ALA A 252 10.88 -6.41 -6.16
CA ALA A 252 9.44 -6.66 -6.16
C ALA A 252 8.97 -7.58 -5.00
N VAL A 253 9.79 -8.55 -4.60
CA VAL A 253 9.44 -9.50 -3.52
C VAL A 253 9.82 -8.98 -2.14
N LEU A 254 10.92 -8.23 -2.01
CA LEU A 254 11.45 -7.82 -0.71
C LEU A 254 11.30 -6.32 -0.42
N GLY A 255 11.45 -5.48 -1.44
CA GLY A 255 11.45 -4.02 -1.28
C GLY A 255 10.04 -3.45 -1.20
N LEU A 256 9.21 -3.71 -2.21
CA LEU A 256 7.83 -3.21 -2.23
C LEU A 256 6.99 -3.69 -1.03
N PRO A 257 6.98 -4.99 -0.64
CA PRO A 257 6.02 -5.50 0.35
C PRO A 257 6.44 -5.34 1.81
N ILE A 258 7.61 -4.76 2.10
CA ILE A 258 8.12 -4.60 3.46
C ILE A 258 7.32 -3.55 4.25
N ASN A 259 6.77 -2.54 3.56
CA ASN A 259 5.84 -1.56 4.14
C ASN A 259 4.68 -2.26 4.87
N SER A 260 4.04 -3.25 4.23
CA SER A 260 2.89 -3.99 4.74
C SER A 260 3.21 -4.81 5.98
N ALA A 261 4.48 -5.22 6.14
CA ALA A 261 4.97 -5.90 7.34
C ALA A 261 5.26 -4.93 8.50
N ILE A 262 5.78 -3.73 8.20
CA ILE A 262 6.16 -2.71 9.19
C ILE A 262 4.93 -1.96 9.73
N ASN A 263 3.95 -1.74 8.87
CA ASN A 263 2.71 -1.01 9.11
C ASN A 263 2.03 -1.35 10.45
N PRO A 264 1.72 -2.62 10.78
CA PRO A 264 1.19 -3.02 12.10
C PRO A 264 1.99 -2.53 13.30
N ILE A 265 3.31 -2.58 13.24
CA ILE A 265 4.20 -2.11 14.32
C ILE A 265 4.02 -0.60 14.48
N LEU A 266 3.96 0.14 13.38
CA LEU A 266 3.74 1.58 13.42
C LEU A 266 2.34 1.93 13.95
N TYR A 267 1.30 1.13 13.70
CA TYR A 267 -0.05 1.35 14.27
C TYR A 267 -0.17 1.00 15.75
N THR A 268 0.65 0.08 16.25
CA THR A 268 0.51 -0.51 17.60
C THR A 268 1.53 0.03 18.61
N ALA A 269 2.80 0.22 18.23
CA ALA A 269 3.90 0.60 19.12
C ALA A 269 3.75 1.98 19.80
N THR A 270 2.81 2.78 19.30
CA THR A 270 2.61 4.20 19.58
C THR A 270 1.27 4.50 20.25
N THR A 271 0.34 3.54 20.31
CA THR A 271 -0.96 3.71 20.97
C THR A 271 -0.88 3.26 22.44
N LYS A 272 -1.01 4.21 23.39
CA LYS A 272 -1.00 3.91 24.84
C LYS A 272 -2.04 2.84 25.24
N SER A 273 -3.24 2.89 24.65
CA SER A 273 -4.32 1.94 24.95
C SER A 273 -4.03 0.48 24.57
N PHE A 274 -3.16 0.23 23.59
CA PHE A 274 -2.77 -1.11 23.20
C PHE A 274 -1.73 -1.68 24.20
N LYS A 275 -0.75 -0.85 24.59
CA LYS A 275 0.23 -1.24 25.62
C LYS A 275 -0.43 -1.51 26.98
N GLU A 276 -1.39 -0.68 27.38
CA GLU A 276 -2.09 -0.83 28.66
C GLU A 276 -3.01 -2.06 28.73
N ARG A 277 -3.54 -2.54 27.60
CA ARG A 277 -4.39 -3.74 27.54
C ARG A 277 -3.64 -5.04 27.23
N LEU A 278 -2.45 -4.99 26.62
CA LEU A 278 -1.60 -6.18 26.42
C LEU A 278 -0.85 -6.56 27.70
N MET A 279 -0.63 -5.60 28.61
CA MET A 279 -0.04 -5.81 29.93
C MET A 279 -1.09 -6.15 31.02
N ARG A 280 -2.33 -6.43 30.64
CA ARG A 280 -3.40 -6.97 31.50
C ARG A 280 -3.79 -8.34 31.00
#